data_AF-A0A0K1E1D7-F1
#
_entry.id   AF-A0A0K1E1D7-F1
#
_cell.length_a   1.000
_cell.length_b   1.000
_cell.length_c   1.000
_cell.angle_alpha   90.00
_cell.angle_beta   90.00
_cell.angle_gamma   90.00
#
_symmetry.space_group_name_H-M   'P 1'
#
loop_
_entity.id
_entity.type
_entity.pdbx_description
1 polymer ?
#
loop_
_entity_poly.entity_id
_entity_poly.type
_entity_poly.pdbx_seq_one_letter_code
_entity_poly.pdbx_strand_id
1 'polypeptide(L)' 'MDKRCGMAVRRLMMSLVEEGLARRHMRGVYLIERAMEEVLIALRRWI' A
#
# COMPACT_ATOMS: atom_id res chain seq x y z
N MET A 1 17.14 -5.14 -6.73
CA MET A 1 15.68 -4.98 -6.92
C MET A 1 15.43 -4.32 -8.26
N ASP A 2 14.53 -4.87 -9.06
CA ASP A 2 14.11 -4.24 -10.32
C ASP A 2 13.44 -2.88 -10.01
N LYS A 3 13.91 -1.80 -10.65
CA LYS A 3 13.38 -0.45 -10.44
C LYS A 3 11.87 -0.37 -10.77
N ARG A 4 11.39 -1.16 -11.72
CA ARG A 4 9.97 -1.24 -12.11
C ARG A 4 9.14 -1.88 -10.99
N CYS A 5 9.65 -2.96 -10.39
CA CYS A 5 9.00 -3.59 -9.25
C CYS A 5 8.91 -2.63 -8.06
N GLY A 6 10.00 -1.90 -7.77
CA GLY A 6 10.00 -0.87 -6.72
C GLY A 6 8.98 0.25 -6.96
N MET A 7 8.80 0.68 -8.22
CA MET A 7 7.76 1.66 -8.56
C MET A 7 6.34 1.10 -8.45
N ALA A 8 6.12 -0.16 -8.86
CA ALA A 8 4.82 -0.82 -8.74
C ALA A 8 4.39 -0.93 -7.28
N VAL A 9 5.29 -1.41 -6.41
CA VAL A 9 5.04 -1.48 -4.96
C VAL A 9 4.77 -0.08 -4.40
N ARG A 10 5.55 0.94 -4.79
CA ARG A 10 5.30 2.31 -4.34
C ARG A 10 3.92 2.82 -4.77
N ARG A 11 3.46 2.54 -5.98
CA ARG A 11 2.13 2.94 -6.46
C ARG A 11 1.03 2.24 -5.66
N LEU A 12 1.15 0.94 -5.44
CA LEU A 12 0.23 0.16 -4.60
C LEU A 12 0.15 0.73 -3.18
N MET A 13 1.28 0.99 -2.54
CA MET A 13 1.29 1.53 -1.19
C MET A 13 0.70 2.95 -1.13
N MET A 14 0.86 3.75 -2.19
CA MET A 14 0.24 5.07 -2.26
C MET A 14 -1.28 4.99 -2.44
N SER A 15 -1.81 4.05 -3.24
CA SER A 15 -3.28 3.90 -3.36
C SER A 15 -3.93 3.49 -2.04
N LEU A 16 -3.27 2.62 -1.27
CA LEU A 16 -3.74 2.28 0.08
C LEU A 16 -3.73 3.49 1.03
N VAL A 17 -2.81 4.45 0.83
CA VAL A 17 -2.80 5.71 1.60
C VAL A 17 -3.93 6.64 1.15
N GLU A 18 -4.18 6.75 -0.16
CA GLU A 18 -5.29 7.54 -0.70
C GLU A 18 -6.66 6.99 -0.27
N GLU A 19 -6.80 5.68 -0.15
CA GLU A 19 -7.99 5.00 0.37
C GLU A 19 -8.13 5.08 1.90
N GLY A 20 -7.16 5.70 2.61
CA GLY A 20 -7.17 5.82 4.06
C GLY A 20 -6.96 4.51 4.81
N LEU A 21 -6.48 3.47 4.12
CA LEU A 21 -6.19 2.14 4.67
C LEU A 21 -4.80 2.08 5.31
N ALA A 22 -3.89 2.92 4.84
CA ALA A 22 -2.53 3.03 5.35
C ALA A 22 -2.13 4.50 5.54
N ARG A 23 -1.13 4.71 6.40
CA ARG A 23 -0.43 5.97 6.57
C ARG A 23 1.04 5.77 6.26
N ARG A 24 1.65 6.74 5.59
CA ARG A 24 3.11 6.76 5.44
C ARG A 24 3.76 7.24 6.74
N HIS A 25 4.55 6.39 7.38
CA HIS A 25 5.30 6.73 8.60
C HIS A 25 6.67 7.31 8.28
N MET A 26 7.41 6.66 7.37
CA MET A 26 8.68 7.16 6.85
C MET A 26 8.87 6.72 5.39
N ARG A 27 9.98 7.13 4.76
CA ARG A 27 10.25 6.72 3.37
C ARG A 27 10.38 5.20 3.29
N GLY A 28 9.49 4.58 2.53
CA GLY A 28 9.48 3.12 2.35
C GLY A 28 8.79 2.34 3.48
N VAL A 29 8.25 3.01 4.50
CA VAL A 29 7.52 2.36 5.60
C VAL A 29 6.14 2.97 5.75
N TYR A 30 5.15 2.09 5.75
CA TYR A 30 3.74 2.40 5.82
C TYR A 30 3.13 1.62 6.98
N LEU A 31 2.27 2.27 7.73
CA LEU A 31 1.51 1.68 8.82
C LEU A 31 0.09 1.43 8.32
N ILE A 32 -0.44 0.25 8.58
CA ILE A 32 -1.84 -0.06 8.32
C ILE A 32 -2.62 0.38 9.56
N GLU A 33 -3.53 1.34 9.36
CA GLU A 33 -4.30 1.93 10.47
C GLU A 33 -5.73 1.35 10.55
N ARG A 34 -6.10 0.44 9.64
CA ARG A 34 -7.42 -0.22 9.59
C ARG A 34 -7.33 -1.74 9.75
N ALA A 35 -8.49 -2.39 9.85
CA ALA A 35 -8.56 -3.85 9.95
C ALA A 35 -7.87 -4.51 8.75
N MET A 36 -7.08 -5.55 9.03
CA MET A 36 -6.30 -6.26 8.02
C MET A 36 -7.16 -6.80 6.87
N GLU A 37 -8.42 -7.18 7.14
CA GLU A 37 -9.38 -7.63 6.12
C GLU A 37 -9.66 -6.58 5.05
N GLU A 38 -9.83 -5.31 5.42
CA GLU A 38 -10.09 -4.23 4.46
C GLU A 38 -8.91 -4.02 3.52
N VAL A 39 -7.69 -4.12 4.07
CA VAL A 39 -6.45 -4.05 3.27
C VAL A 39 -6.35 -5.24 2.33
N LEU A 40 -6.65 -6.45 2.79
CA LEU A 40 -6.62 -7.65 1.94
C LEU A 40 -7.64 -7.57 0.79
N ILE A 41 -8.81 -6.99 1.05
CA ILE A 41 -9.82 -6.73 0.00
C ILE A 41 -9.29 -5.73 -1.03
N ALA A 42 -8.69 -4.63 -0.59
CA ALA A 42 -8.11 -3.63 -1.49
C ALA A 42 -6.96 -4.20 -2.33
N LEU A 43 -6.07 -4.97 -1.72
CA LEU A 43 -4.96 -5.65 -2.41
C LEU A 43 -5.46 -6.64 -3.47
N ARG A 44 -6.54 -7.38 -3.18
CA ARG A 44 -7.15 -8.31 -4.16
C ARG A 44 -7.78 -7.62 -5.36
N ARG A 45 -8.19 -6.35 -5.25
CA ARG A 45 -8.71 -5.59 -6.39
C ARG A 45 -7.61 -5.08 -7.32
N TRP A 46 -6.39 -5.02 -6.82
CA TRP A 46 -5.24 -4.46 -7.53
C TRP A 46 -4.50 -5.51 -8.38
N ILE A 47 -4.69 -6.80 -8.08
CA ILE A 47 -4.14 -7.97 -8.79
C ILE A 47 -5.21 -8.55 -9.69
#